data_AF-A0A645G518-F1
#
_entry.id   AF-A0A645G518-F1
#
_cell.length_a   1.000
_cell.length_b   1.000
_cell.length_c   1.000
_cell.angle_alpha   90.00
_cell.angle_beta   90.00
_cell.angle_gamma   90.00
#
_symmetry.space_group_name_H-M   'P 1'
#
loop_
_entity.id
_entity.type
_entity.pdbx_description
1 polymer ?
#
loop_
_entity_poly.entity_id
_entity_poly.type
_entity_poly.pdbx_seq_one_letter_code
_entity_poly.pdbx_strand_id
1 'polypeptide(L)'
;MDPKIGGASPKILFNDAHGYIQFAGYTPLSEITIRNQTIGFDEPDNGQYDTLSRTLYLHGAAMLVKREVIEKVGLMPECYFLYYEELDWSTQITKAGYELVYEPRACIYHNESSSTGKESPLKIYYLTRNRLLYTQRNRTGKNRILSIAYQVLIAYPKDVLKFVIRLKISLAKACIKGCIDFFRIQNVKPN
;
A
#
# COMPACT_ATOMS: atom_id res chain seq x y z
N MET A 1 2.96 2.66 27.71
CA MET A 1 2.46 2.41 26.33
C MET A 1 1.58 1.19 26.38
N ASP A 2 0.44 1.22 25.67
CA ASP A 2 -0.42 0.03 25.55
C ASP A 2 0.40 -1.13 24.92
N PRO A 3 0.50 -2.29 25.58
CA PRO A 3 1.25 -3.44 25.05
C PRO A 3 0.70 -3.93 23.72
N LYS A 4 -0.58 -3.70 23.41
CA LYS A 4 -1.22 -4.13 22.16
C LYS A 4 -0.79 -3.33 20.93
N ILE A 5 -0.32 -2.09 21.10
CA ILE A 5 0.15 -1.28 19.98
C ILE A 5 1.47 -1.86 19.48
N GLY A 6 1.49 -2.36 18.25
CA GLY A 6 2.68 -2.93 17.63
C GLY A 6 3.47 -1.92 16.79
N GLY A 7 2.80 -0.89 16.27
CA GLY A 7 3.45 0.17 15.51
C GLY A 7 2.60 1.42 15.38
N ALA A 8 3.26 2.52 15.00
CA ALA A 8 2.66 3.83 14.85
C ALA A 8 3.18 4.53 13.59
N SER A 9 2.33 5.28 12.90
CA SER A 9 2.75 6.25 11.88
C SER A 9 2.37 7.67 12.32
N PRO A 10 3.22 8.67 12.04
CA PRO A 10 2.95 10.06 12.36
C PRO A 10 1.92 10.66 11.40
N LYS A 11 1.49 11.90 11.66
CA LYS A 11 0.91 12.76 10.63
C LYS A 11 1.93 13.04 9.55
N ILE A 12 1.50 12.97 8.29
CA ILE A 12 2.34 13.28 7.14
C ILE A 12 1.64 14.38 6.36
N LEU A 13 2.37 15.47 6.13
CA LEU A 13 1.93 16.59 5.33
C LEU A 13 2.69 16.58 4.00
N PHE A 14 2.05 17.13 2.96
CA PHE A 14 2.75 17.39 1.71
C PHE A 14 3.83 18.45 1.92
N ASN A 15 5.03 18.17 1.44
CA ASN A 15 6.12 19.16 1.49
C ASN A 15 5.82 20.38 0.62
N ASP A 16 5.25 20.16 -0.58
CA ASP A 16 5.04 21.23 -1.58
C ASP A 16 3.73 22.00 -1.38
N ALA A 17 2.77 21.44 -0.64
CA ALA A 17 1.48 22.05 -0.32
C ALA A 17 1.37 22.25 1.18
N HIS A 18 2.01 23.33 1.67
CA HIS A 18 2.13 23.65 3.09
C HIS A 18 0.73 23.65 3.74
N GLY A 19 0.53 22.78 4.73
CA GLY A 19 -0.74 22.65 5.44
C GLY A 19 -1.76 21.70 4.82
N TYR A 20 -1.41 20.90 3.80
CA TYR A 20 -2.27 19.83 3.30
C TYR A 20 -1.80 18.47 3.78
N ILE A 21 -2.76 17.64 4.20
CA ILE A 21 -2.50 16.32 4.76
C ILE A 21 -2.28 15.31 3.64
N GLN A 22 -1.19 14.56 3.75
CA GLN A 22 -0.94 13.37 2.94
C GLN A 22 -1.47 12.12 3.63
N PHE A 23 -1.33 12.00 4.95
CA PHE A 23 -1.76 10.83 5.72
C PHE A 23 -2.17 11.17 7.15
N ALA A 24 -3.39 10.74 7.51
CA ALA A 24 -3.91 10.68 8.86
C ALA A 24 -4.52 9.30 9.23
N GLY A 25 -4.10 8.25 8.52
CA GLY A 25 -4.61 6.88 8.66
C GLY A 25 -5.08 6.27 7.34
N TYR A 26 -5.48 5.00 7.38
CA TYR A 26 -6.02 4.29 6.21
C TYR A 26 -7.38 3.64 6.49
N THR A 27 -8.25 3.65 5.48
CA THR A 27 -9.46 2.83 5.46
C THR A 27 -9.14 1.35 5.16
N PRO A 28 -10.09 0.41 5.39
CA PRO A 28 -9.86 -1.00 5.07
C PRO A 28 -9.65 -1.23 3.58
N LEU A 29 -8.76 -2.16 3.21
CA LEU A 29 -8.67 -2.63 1.84
C LEU A 29 -9.93 -3.42 1.48
N SER A 30 -10.61 -3.01 0.41
CA SER A 30 -11.69 -3.77 -0.22
C SER A 30 -11.28 -5.24 -0.43
N GLU A 31 -12.18 -6.17 -0.14
CA GLU A 31 -11.89 -7.61 -0.23
C GLU A 31 -11.47 -8.05 -1.64
N ILE A 32 -12.18 -7.53 -2.65
CA ILE A 32 -12.01 -7.90 -4.05
C ILE A 32 -11.08 -6.93 -4.77
N THR A 33 -11.24 -5.62 -4.55
CA THR A 33 -10.42 -4.67 -5.30
C THR A 33 -9.07 -4.43 -4.63
N ILE A 34 -8.84 -4.71 -3.35
CA ILE A 34 -7.53 -4.42 -2.71
C ILE A 34 -7.13 -2.95 -2.95
N ARG A 35 -8.09 -2.06 -2.71
CA ARG A 35 -7.92 -0.61 -2.69
C ARG A 35 -8.51 -0.08 -1.40
N ASN A 36 -7.87 0.96 -0.87
CA ASN A 36 -8.32 1.74 0.27
C ASN A 36 -8.13 3.22 -0.06
N GLN A 37 -8.42 4.06 0.92
CA GLN A 37 -8.20 5.50 0.88
C GLN A 37 -7.35 5.88 2.07
N THR A 38 -6.52 6.89 1.85
CA THR A 38 -5.83 7.58 2.93
C THR A 38 -6.78 8.59 3.56
N ILE A 39 -6.89 8.57 4.88
CA ILE A 39 -7.71 9.51 5.65
C ILE A 39 -7.02 10.88 5.65
N GLY A 40 -7.78 11.94 5.40
CA GLY A 40 -7.29 13.32 5.31
C GLY A 40 -6.53 13.66 4.04
N PHE A 41 -6.43 12.75 3.06
CA PHE A 41 -5.65 13.01 1.85
C PHE A 41 -6.16 14.22 1.07
N ASP A 42 -5.26 15.17 0.81
CA ASP A 42 -5.53 16.43 0.09
C ASP A 42 -6.53 17.34 0.82
N GLU A 43 -6.71 17.15 2.13
CA GLU A 43 -7.45 18.06 3.00
C GLU A 43 -6.51 19.06 3.69
N PRO A 44 -6.94 20.31 3.92
CA PRO A 44 -6.20 21.25 4.75
C PRO A 44 -6.16 20.77 6.21
N ASP A 45 -5.00 20.88 6.86
CA ASP A 45 -4.80 20.55 8.28
C ASP A 45 -5.32 21.68 9.18
N ASN A 46 -6.59 21.59 9.57
CA ASN A 46 -7.24 22.50 10.51
C ASN A 46 -7.36 21.87 11.91
N GLY A 47 -6.58 20.83 12.20
CA GLY A 47 -6.61 20.09 13.46
C GLY A 47 -7.71 19.02 13.54
N GLN A 48 -8.44 18.75 12.45
CA GLN A 48 -9.51 17.74 12.41
C GLN A 48 -9.02 16.30 12.61
N TYR A 49 -7.70 16.08 12.51
CA TYR A 49 -7.03 14.82 12.78
C TYR A 49 -5.96 14.92 13.86
N ASP A 50 -6.14 15.77 14.89
CA ASP A 50 -5.20 15.90 16.02
C ASP A 50 -5.47 14.92 17.17
N THR A 51 -6.29 13.90 16.93
CA THR A 51 -6.61 12.86 17.90
C THR A 51 -5.93 11.55 17.51
N LEU A 52 -5.23 10.93 18.46
CA LEU A 52 -4.68 9.59 18.30
C LEU A 52 -5.79 8.61 17.92
N SER A 53 -5.56 7.82 16.88
CA SER A 53 -6.57 6.90 16.35
C SER A 53 -5.94 5.59 15.89
N ARG A 54 -6.76 4.56 15.71
CA ARG A 54 -6.33 3.31 15.08
C ARG A 54 -6.26 3.51 13.57
N THR A 55 -5.26 2.91 12.94
CA THR A 55 -5.17 2.80 11.48
C THR A 55 -5.04 1.34 11.11
N LEU A 56 -5.51 0.95 9.92
CA LEU A 56 -5.39 -0.44 9.47
C LEU A 56 -4.03 -0.75 8.85
N TYR A 57 -3.30 0.29 8.44
CA TYR A 57 -1.98 0.17 7.86
C TYR A 57 -1.07 1.31 8.30
N LEU A 58 0.23 1.03 8.43
CA LEU A 58 1.28 2.03 8.60
C LEU A 58 1.66 2.64 7.25
N HIS A 59 2.16 3.86 7.28
CA HIS A 59 2.56 4.59 6.07
C HIS A 59 4.06 4.45 5.80
N GLY A 60 4.45 4.04 4.58
CA GLY A 60 5.83 3.76 4.19
C GLY A 60 6.83 4.91 4.42
N ALA A 61 6.38 6.17 4.32
CA ALA A 61 7.26 7.34 4.50
C ALA A 61 7.77 7.51 5.95
N ALA A 62 6.99 7.11 6.95
CA ALA A 62 7.42 7.13 8.34
C ALA A 62 6.56 6.19 9.19
N MET A 63 7.24 5.33 9.94
CA MET A 63 6.61 4.46 10.91
C MET A 63 7.62 4.06 11.99
N LEU A 64 7.10 3.74 13.17
CA LEU A 64 7.83 3.11 14.26
C LEU A 64 7.17 1.78 14.56
N VAL A 65 7.95 0.70 14.59
CA VAL A 65 7.47 -0.65 14.92
C VAL A 65 8.30 -1.18 16.08
N LYS A 66 7.64 -1.77 17.09
CA LYS A 66 8.34 -2.34 18.25
C LYS A 66 9.24 -3.48 17.80
N ARG A 67 10.43 -3.57 18.39
CA ARG A 67 11.39 -4.66 18.13
C ARG A 67 10.76 -6.04 18.29
N GLU A 68 10.02 -6.27 19.38
CA GLU A 68 9.34 -7.54 19.66
C GLU A 68 8.34 -7.94 18.55
N VAL A 69 7.72 -6.96 17.90
CA VAL A 69 6.79 -7.19 16.79
C VAL A 69 7.57 -7.62 15.56
N ILE A 70 8.68 -6.95 15.26
CA ILE A 70 9.58 -7.31 14.14
C ILE A 70 10.13 -8.73 14.35
N GLU A 71 10.58 -9.06 15.55
CA GLU A 71 11.06 -10.40 15.91
C GLU A 71 9.97 -11.47 15.73
N LYS A 72 8.70 -11.12 15.94
CA LYS A 72 7.56 -12.03 15.79
C LYS A 72 7.05 -12.18 14.36
N VAL A 73 6.97 -11.10 13.57
CA VAL A 73 6.36 -11.12 12.23
C VAL A 73 7.37 -11.13 11.08
N GLY A 74 8.64 -10.90 11.39
CA GLY A 74 9.73 -10.75 10.43
C GLY A 74 9.86 -9.33 9.89
N LEU A 75 10.88 -9.15 9.04
CA LEU A 75 11.13 -7.89 8.34
C LEU A 75 10.06 -7.60 7.28
N MET A 76 9.98 -6.34 6.86
CA MET A 76 9.13 -5.92 5.75
C MET A 76 9.49 -6.71 4.48
N PRO A 77 8.50 -7.24 3.72
CA PRO A 77 8.76 -8.21 2.66
C PRO A 77 9.46 -7.58 1.45
N GLU A 78 10.67 -8.04 1.15
CA GLU A 78 11.49 -7.53 0.03
C GLU A 78 10.95 -7.92 -1.35
N CYS A 79 10.04 -8.90 -1.44
CA CYS A 79 9.47 -9.36 -2.71
C CYS A 79 8.62 -8.30 -3.43
N TYR A 80 8.32 -7.16 -2.78
CA TYR A 80 7.60 -6.04 -3.37
C TYR A 80 8.51 -5.00 -4.02
N PHE A 81 9.71 -4.76 -3.48
CA PHE A 81 10.59 -3.62 -3.78
C PHE A 81 9.96 -2.23 -3.54
N LEU A 82 8.80 -1.93 -4.13
CA LEU A 82 8.05 -0.67 -4.00
C LEU A 82 6.53 -0.93 -4.05
N TYR A 83 5.77 -0.23 -3.21
CA TYR A 83 4.32 -0.35 -3.05
C TYR A 83 3.82 -1.73 -2.56
N TYR A 84 2.91 -1.67 -1.58
CA TYR A 84 2.25 -2.81 -0.92
C TYR A 84 3.11 -3.54 0.12
N GLU A 85 4.41 -3.29 0.22
CA GLU A 85 5.27 -3.84 1.27
C GLU A 85 4.79 -3.47 2.66
N GLU A 86 4.43 -2.20 2.86
CA GLU A 86 3.97 -1.66 4.13
C GLU A 86 2.55 -2.15 4.46
N LEU A 87 1.71 -2.33 3.43
CA LEU A 87 0.35 -2.84 3.59
C LEU A 87 0.37 -4.33 3.97
N ASP A 88 1.22 -5.13 3.32
CA ASP A 88 1.43 -6.53 3.66
C ASP A 88 1.99 -6.67 5.06
N TRP A 89 3.05 -5.92 5.39
CA TRP A 89 3.67 -5.98 6.71
C TRP A 89 2.70 -5.58 7.82
N SER A 90 1.96 -4.49 7.63
CA SER A 90 0.87 -4.09 8.53
C SER A 90 -0.18 -5.19 8.71
N THR A 91 -0.53 -5.91 7.63
CA THR A 91 -1.46 -7.04 7.70
C THR A 91 -0.89 -8.19 8.53
N GLN A 92 0.40 -8.49 8.40
CA GLN A 92 1.05 -9.51 9.24
C GLN A 92 1.10 -9.08 10.72
N ILE A 93 1.41 -7.81 11.00
CA ILE A 93 1.40 -7.24 12.35
C ILE A 93 0.01 -7.41 13.00
N THR A 94 -1.05 -7.07 12.28
CA THR A 94 -2.43 -7.26 12.78
C THR A 94 -2.80 -8.74 12.96
N LYS A 95 -2.41 -9.62 12.02
CA LYS A 95 -2.61 -11.08 12.16
C LYS A 95 -1.87 -11.67 13.37
N ALA A 96 -0.76 -11.06 13.78
CA ALA A 96 -0.01 -11.45 14.98
C ALA A 96 -0.62 -10.92 16.30
N GLY A 97 -1.76 -10.23 16.22
CA GLY A 97 -2.55 -9.76 17.37
C GLY A 97 -2.22 -8.33 17.83
N TYR A 98 -1.44 -7.57 17.06
CA TYR A 98 -1.11 -6.19 17.40
C TYR A 98 -2.01 -5.17 16.71
N GLU A 99 -2.13 -4.00 17.33
CA GLU A 99 -2.83 -2.84 16.80
C GLU A 99 -1.84 -1.85 16.19
N LEU A 100 -2.30 -1.12 15.17
CA LEU A 100 -1.55 -0.05 14.54
C LEU A 100 -2.24 1.28 14.82
N VAL A 101 -1.45 2.31 15.09
CA VAL A 101 -1.98 3.63 15.45
C VAL A 101 -1.44 4.73 14.57
N TYR A 102 -2.24 5.77 14.43
CA TYR A 102 -1.86 7.06 13.93
C TYR A 102 -1.57 7.99 15.13
N GLU A 103 -0.37 8.58 15.16
CA GLU A 103 0.08 9.48 16.24
C GLU A 103 0.23 10.91 15.69
N PRO A 104 -0.77 11.79 15.88
CA PRO A 104 -0.78 13.13 15.31
C PRO A 104 0.22 14.10 15.94
N ARG A 105 0.70 13.82 17.17
CA ARG A 105 1.68 14.69 17.85
C ARG A 105 3.05 14.64 17.19
N ALA A 106 3.33 13.57 16.44
CA ALA A 106 4.47 13.50 15.55
C ALA A 106 4.02 13.89 14.14
N CYS A 107 4.74 14.80 13.50
CA CYS A 107 4.44 15.27 12.14
C CYS A 107 5.71 15.31 11.30
N ILE A 108 5.62 14.85 10.05
CA ILE A 108 6.70 14.98 9.06
C ILE A 108 6.18 15.56 7.74
N TYR A 109 7.08 16.20 6.99
CA TYR A 109 6.83 16.64 5.61
C TYR A 109 7.42 15.62 4.64
N HIS A 110 6.65 15.25 3.62
CA HIS A 110 7.07 14.22 2.68
C HIS A 110 6.88 14.66 1.22
N ASN A 111 7.93 14.45 0.42
CA ASN A 111 7.96 14.69 -1.02
C ASN A 111 7.43 13.47 -1.77
N GLU A 112 6.10 13.39 -1.93
CA GLU A 112 5.46 12.24 -2.57
C GLU A 112 5.90 12.04 -4.03
N SER A 113 6.13 10.78 -4.40
CA SER A 113 6.48 10.37 -5.77
C SER A 113 7.73 11.04 -6.34
N SER A 114 8.60 11.60 -5.48
CA SER A 114 9.89 12.19 -5.87
C SER A 114 10.80 11.17 -6.57
N SER A 115 10.87 9.94 -6.04
CA SER A 115 11.70 8.87 -6.60
C SER A 115 11.11 8.14 -7.80
N THR A 116 9.78 8.13 -7.95
CA THR A 116 9.10 7.31 -8.98
C THR A 116 8.38 8.12 -10.05
N GLY A 117 8.10 9.41 -9.85
CA GLY A 117 7.29 10.24 -10.74
C GLY A 117 5.79 9.90 -10.68
N LYS A 118 4.93 10.91 -10.88
CA LYS A 118 3.46 10.77 -10.74
C LYS A 118 2.84 9.77 -11.74
N GLU A 119 3.40 9.63 -12.94
CA GLU A 119 2.95 8.69 -13.98
C GLU A 119 4.13 7.96 -14.64
N SER A 120 4.82 7.09 -13.90
CA SER A 120 5.93 6.30 -14.47
C SER A 120 5.56 4.86 -14.82
N PRO A 121 6.20 4.27 -15.85
CA PRO A 121 6.12 2.84 -16.12
C PRO A 121 6.53 1.98 -14.91
N LEU A 122 7.52 2.42 -14.13
CA LEU A 122 7.97 1.73 -12.93
C LEU A 122 6.84 1.62 -11.89
N LYS A 123 6.15 2.73 -11.61
CA LYS A 123 5.02 2.78 -10.69
C LYS A 123 3.89 1.87 -11.16
N ILE A 124 3.51 1.93 -12.45
CA ILE A 124 2.45 1.07 -13.00
C ILE A 124 2.83 -0.41 -12.93
N TYR A 125 4.08 -0.75 -13.23
CA TYR A 125 4.58 -2.13 -13.15
C TYR A 125 4.43 -2.69 -11.73
N TYR A 126 4.97 -2.00 -10.72
CA TYR A 126 4.93 -2.48 -9.34
C TYR A 126 3.53 -2.46 -8.77
N LEU A 127 2.72 -1.42 -8.97
CA LEU A 127 1.32 -1.41 -8.51
C LEU A 127 0.51 -2.57 -9.10
N THR A 128 0.74 -2.93 -10.37
CA THR A 128 0.05 -4.04 -11.02
C THR A 128 0.50 -5.39 -10.44
N ARG A 129 1.81 -5.63 -10.40
CA ARG A 129 2.38 -6.90 -9.90
C ARG A 129 2.08 -7.10 -8.42
N ASN A 130 2.24 -6.06 -7.62
CA ASN A 130 2.23 -6.15 -6.17
C ASN A 130 0.83 -6.21 -5.58
N ARG A 131 -0.19 -5.66 -6.25
CA ARG A 131 -1.58 -5.85 -5.84
C ARG A 131 -2.02 -7.32 -5.99
N LEU A 132 -1.56 -7.99 -7.04
CA LEU A 132 -1.75 -9.45 -7.20
C LEU A 132 -0.97 -10.22 -6.12
N LEU A 133 0.29 -9.85 -5.86
CA LEU A 133 1.13 -10.48 -4.84
C LEU A 133 0.54 -10.34 -3.42
N TYR A 134 0.07 -9.15 -3.08
CA TYR A 134 -0.63 -8.90 -1.82
C TYR A 134 -1.88 -9.78 -1.71
N THR A 135 -2.66 -9.89 -2.79
CA THR A 135 -3.84 -10.76 -2.83
C THR A 135 -3.47 -12.21 -2.55
N GLN A 136 -2.42 -12.70 -3.20
CA GLN A 136 -1.93 -14.07 -3.03
C GLN A 136 -1.50 -14.35 -1.59
N ARG A 137 -0.82 -13.40 -0.95
CA ARG A 137 -0.28 -13.55 0.42
C ARG A 137 -1.33 -13.33 1.51
N ASN A 138 -2.33 -12.48 1.27
CA ASN A 138 -3.23 -11.99 2.32
C ASN A 138 -4.70 -12.34 2.18
N ARG A 139 -5.14 -12.89 1.04
CA ARG A 139 -6.51 -13.41 0.85
C ARG A 139 -6.48 -14.92 0.75
N THR A 140 -7.57 -15.58 1.10
CA THR A 140 -7.74 -17.04 1.00
C THR A 140 -9.11 -17.38 0.39
N GLY A 141 -9.29 -18.64 -0.03
CA GLY A 141 -10.56 -19.15 -0.54
C GLY A 141 -11.13 -18.35 -1.72
N LYS A 142 -12.46 -18.16 -1.71
CA LYS A 142 -13.21 -17.48 -2.79
C LYS A 142 -12.74 -16.04 -2.98
N ASN A 143 -12.41 -15.33 -1.91
CA ASN A 143 -11.99 -13.93 -1.99
C ASN A 143 -10.66 -13.77 -2.72
N ARG A 144 -9.71 -14.72 -2.57
CA ARG A 144 -8.47 -14.73 -3.36
C ARG A 144 -8.78 -14.88 -4.85
N ILE A 145 -9.61 -15.87 -5.20
CA ILE A 145 -9.95 -16.18 -6.61
C ILE A 145 -10.67 -14.99 -7.25
N LEU A 146 -11.71 -14.47 -6.59
CA LEU A 146 -12.50 -13.35 -7.10
C LEU A 146 -11.66 -12.07 -7.23
N SER A 147 -10.77 -11.80 -6.28
CA SER A 147 -9.88 -10.64 -6.34
C SER A 147 -8.87 -10.74 -7.50
N ILE A 148 -8.21 -11.90 -7.67
CA ILE A 148 -7.30 -12.13 -8.80
C ILE A 148 -8.06 -12.04 -10.12
N ALA A 149 -9.22 -12.68 -10.23
CA ALA A 149 -10.06 -12.64 -11.43
C ALA A 149 -10.49 -11.21 -11.77
N TYR A 150 -10.96 -10.43 -10.79
CA TYR A 150 -11.30 -9.02 -10.98
C TYR A 150 -10.10 -8.21 -11.47
N GLN A 151 -8.93 -8.38 -10.86
CA GLN A 151 -7.73 -7.64 -11.24
C GLN A 151 -7.30 -7.96 -12.68
N VAL A 152 -7.23 -9.24 -13.04
CA VAL A 152 -6.75 -9.72 -14.35
C VAL A 152 -7.76 -9.51 -15.47
N LEU A 153 -9.06 -9.72 -15.21
CA LEU A 153 -10.09 -9.70 -16.26
C LEU A 153 -10.78 -8.35 -16.41
N ILE A 154 -10.74 -7.49 -15.38
CA ILE A 154 -11.46 -6.21 -15.38
C ILE A 154 -10.50 -5.04 -15.15
N ALA A 155 -9.77 -5.03 -14.04
CA ALA A 155 -8.99 -3.84 -13.66
C ALA A 155 -7.86 -3.55 -14.64
N TYR A 156 -7.00 -4.52 -14.93
CA TYR A 156 -5.83 -4.31 -15.79
C TYR A 156 -6.18 -4.17 -17.27
N PRO A 157 -7.13 -4.92 -17.86
CA PRO A 157 -7.58 -4.67 -19.23
C PRO A 157 -8.14 -3.26 -19.40
N LYS A 158 -8.93 -2.78 -18.43
CA LYS A 158 -9.43 -1.40 -18.41
C LYS A 158 -8.30 -0.37 -18.37
N ASP A 159 -7.30 -0.57 -17.50
CA ASP A 159 -6.17 0.35 -17.38
C ASP A 159 -5.30 0.34 -18.65
N VAL A 160 -5.02 -0.84 -19.23
CA VAL A 160 -4.30 -0.98 -20.51
C VAL A 160 -5.04 -0.26 -21.63
N LEU A 161 -6.35 -0.47 -21.77
CA LEU A 161 -7.17 0.22 -22.78
C LEU A 161 -7.11 1.73 -22.61
N LYS A 162 -7.25 2.21 -21.36
CA LYS A 162 -7.13 3.65 -21.03
C LYS A 162 -5.77 4.22 -21.43
N PHE A 163 -4.67 3.49 -21.19
CA PHE A 163 -3.33 3.93 -21.58
C PHE A 163 -3.14 3.94 -23.10
N VAL A 164 -3.66 2.95 -23.82
CA VAL A 164 -3.60 2.89 -25.28
C VAL A 164 -4.39 4.03 -25.92
N ILE A 165 -5.62 4.30 -25.46
CA ILE A 165 -6.44 5.42 -25.94
C ILE A 165 -5.73 6.77 -25.73
N ARG A 166 -4.97 6.91 -24.64
CA ARG A 166 -4.17 8.10 -24.33
C ARG A 166 -2.77 8.10 -24.98
N LEU A 167 -2.48 7.14 -25.87
CA LEU A 167 -1.18 6.95 -26.52
C LEU A 167 0.00 6.76 -25.55
N LYS A 168 -0.25 6.37 -24.29
CA LYS A 168 0.75 6.11 -23.25
C LYS A 168 1.22 4.65 -23.30
N ILE A 169 1.84 4.25 -24.42
CA ILE A 169 2.18 2.86 -24.71
C ILE A 169 3.16 2.26 -23.68
N SER A 170 4.09 3.06 -23.14
CA SER A 170 5.03 2.61 -22.10
C SER A 170 4.32 2.16 -20.81
N LEU A 171 3.25 2.85 -20.41
CA LEU A 171 2.44 2.50 -19.24
C LEU A 171 1.61 1.22 -19.49
N ALA A 172 1.05 1.08 -20.69
CA ALA A 172 0.34 -0.14 -21.10
C ALA A 172 1.27 -1.37 -21.04
N LYS A 173 2.48 -1.25 -21.60
CA LYS A 173 3.51 -2.31 -21.54
C LYS A 173 3.90 -2.64 -20.10
N ALA A 174 4.07 -1.63 -19.24
CA ALA A 174 4.39 -1.84 -17.84
C ALA A 174 3.28 -2.59 -17.07
N CYS A 175 2.01 -2.25 -17.33
CA CYS A 175 0.87 -2.95 -16.73
C CYS A 175 0.83 -4.42 -17.15
N ILE A 176 0.93 -4.70 -18.46
CA ILE A 176 0.98 -6.07 -18.99
C ILE A 176 2.15 -6.84 -18.39
N LYS A 177 3.34 -6.24 -18.37
CA LYS A 177 4.55 -6.87 -17.81
C LYS A 177 4.39 -7.18 -16.32
N GLY A 178 3.80 -6.28 -15.53
CA GLY A 178 3.54 -6.50 -14.11
C GLY A 178 2.61 -7.69 -13.86
N CYS A 179 1.56 -7.81 -14.67
CA CYS A 179 0.65 -8.96 -14.61
C CYS A 179 1.35 -10.28 -14.99
N ILE A 180 2.11 -10.30 -16.08
CA ILE A 180 2.84 -11.50 -16.54
C ILE A 180 3.89 -11.94 -15.51
N ASP A 181 4.68 -11.00 -14.99
CA ASP A 181 5.76 -11.32 -14.06
C ASP A 181 5.22 -11.87 -12.73
N PHE A 182 4.04 -11.44 -12.27
CA PHE A 182 3.37 -12.07 -11.12
C PHE A 182 3.18 -13.58 -11.34
N PHE A 183 2.61 -13.98 -12.49
CA PHE A 183 2.39 -15.40 -12.80
C PHE A 183 3.69 -16.17 -13.03
N ARG A 184 4.73 -15.53 -13.56
CA ARG A 184 6.06 -16.15 -13.67
C ARG A 184 6.66 -16.47 -12.31
N ILE A 185 6.58 -15.54 -11.36
CA ILE A 185 7.10 -15.73 -9.99
C ILE A 185 6.37 -16.87 -9.27
N GLN A 186 5.06 -17.03 -9.47
CA GLN A 186 4.31 -18.15 -8.88
C GLN A 186 4.70 -19.52 -9.45
N ASN A 187 5.21 -19.58 -10.68
CA ASN A 187 5.64 -20.81 -11.33
C ASN A 187 7.07 -21.23 -10.95
N VAL A 188 7.82 -20.36 -10.28
CA VAL A 188 9.10 -20.71 -9.68
C VAL A 188 8.79 -21.31 -8.30
N LYS A 189 9.00 -22.62 -8.14
CA LYS A 189 8.89 -23.26 -6.83
C LYS A 189 9.79 -22.52 -5.85
N PRO A 190 9.32 -22.20 -4.64
CA PRO A 190 10.23 -21.76 -3.59
C PRO A 190 11.21 -22.92 -3.33
N ASN A 191 12.51 -22.62 -3.46
CA ASN A 191 13.56 -23.50 -2.93
C ASN A 191 13.43 -23.61 -1.41
#